data_AF-A0A327SFJ2-F1
#
_entry.id   AF-A0A327SFJ2-F1
#
_cell.length_a   1.000
_cell.length_b   1.000
_cell.length_c   1.000
_cell.angle_alpha   90.00
_cell.angle_beta   90.00
_cell.angle_gamma   90.00
#
_symmetry.space_group_name_H-M   'P 1'
#
loop_
_entity.id
_entity.type
_entity.pdbx_description
1 polymer ?
#
loop_
_entity_poly.entity_id
_entity_poly.type
_entity_poly.pdbx_seq_one_letter_code
_entity_poly.pdbx_strand_id
1 'polypeptide(L)'
;MHVGLVYLFRLQIVNKTMASQFPTIIFVIIFISIEKKHIIALIYIVYLRRSSQQKTIIYFEGYTLFGGHCFSFLPLGYDISATGYK
;
A
#
# COMPACT_ATOMS: atom_id res chain seq x y z
N MET A 1 -20.45 11.73 16.65
CA MET A 1 -19.18 12.36 16.23
C MET A 1 -18.38 11.30 15.48
N HIS A 2 -18.20 11.46 14.16
CA HIS A 2 -17.39 10.54 13.36
C HIS A 2 -15.93 10.99 13.49
N VAL A 3 -15.13 10.29 14.29
CA VAL A 3 -13.69 10.54 14.38
C VAL A 3 -13.03 9.61 13.37
N GLY A 4 -12.72 10.16 12.19
CA GLY A 4 -11.89 9.49 11.20
C GLY A 4 -10.42 9.81 11.49
N LEU A 5 -9.63 8.82 11.87
CA LEU A 5 -8.17 8.96 11.99
C LEU A 5 -7.52 8.41 10.72
N VAL A 6 -6.62 9.19 10.12
CA VAL A 6 -5.83 8.79 8.95
C VAL A 6 -4.37 8.69 9.35
N TYR A 7 -3.79 7.50 9.22
CA TYR A 7 -2.37 7.27 9.44
C TYR A 7 -1.67 6.95 8.12
N LEU A 8 -0.53 7.59 7.87
CA LEU A 8 0.31 7.35 6.70
C LEU A 8 1.70 6.91 7.18
N PHE A 9 2.10 5.70 6.80
CA PHE A 9 3.43 5.15 7.06
C PHE A 9 4.17 4.94 5.74
N ARG A 10 5.44 5.34 5.69
CA ARG A 10 6.37 5.02 4.59
C ARG A 10 7.44 4.08 5.09
N LEU A 11 7.54 2.91 4.49
CA LEU A 11 8.64 1.98 4.69
C LEU A 11 9.46 1.87 3.40
N GLN A 12 10.78 1.97 3.51
CA GLN A 12 11.68 1.81 2.37
C GLN A 12 12.60 0.62 2.62
N ILE A 13 12.44 -0.45 1.84
CA ILE A 13 13.28 -1.64 1.89
C ILE A 13 14.33 -1.52 0.79
N VAL A 14 15.60 -1.42 1.18
CA VAL A 14 16.72 -1.39 0.24
C VAL A 14 17.28 -2.81 0.12
N ASN A 15 16.90 -3.52 -0.93
CA ASN A 15 17.53 -4.80 -1.24
C ASN A 15 18.94 -4.54 -1.79
N LYS A 16 19.96 -4.88 -1.01
CA LYS A 16 21.36 -4.87 -1.45
C LYS A 16 21.68 -6.21 -2.09
N THR A 17 21.45 -6.34 -3.40
CA THR A 17 22.14 -7.36 -4.20
C THR A 17 23.33 -6.72 -4.91
N MET A 18 24.43 -7.46 -5.02
CA MET A 18 25.73 -6.97 -5.52
C MET A 18 25.70 -6.29 -6.91
N ALA A 19 24.62 -6.44 -7.68
CA ALA A 19 24.51 -5.92 -9.05
C ALA A 19 23.52 -4.76 -9.24
N SER A 20 22.65 -4.44 -8.27
CA SER A 20 21.78 -3.25 -8.34
C SER A 20 21.05 -2.98 -7.03
N GLN A 21 21.03 -1.72 -6.59
CA GLN A 21 20.21 -1.26 -5.47
C GLN A 21 18.88 -0.72 -6.03
N PHE A 22 17.80 -1.47 -5.84
CA PHE A 22 16.47 -0.94 -6.13
C PHE A 22 15.67 -0.83 -4.82
N PRO A 23 15.34 0.39 -4.36
CA PRO A 23 14.51 0.55 -3.19
C PRO A 23 13.07 0.15 -3.54
N THR A 24 12.49 -0.73 -2.73
CA THR A 24 11.04 -0.92 -2.69
C THR A 24 10.50 0.10 -1.71
N ILE A 25 9.59 0.97 -2.16
CA ILE A 25 8.91 1.94 -1.31
C ILE A 25 7.49 1.45 -1.08
N ILE A 26 7.11 1.29 0.19
CA ILE A 26 5.80 0.84 0.63
C ILE A 26 5.14 1.99 1.39
N PHE A 27 3.94 2.36 0.97
CA PHE A 27 3.06 3.29 1.66
C PHE A 27 1.89 2.50 2.26
N VAL A 28 1.65 2.67 3.56
CA VAL A 28 0.49 2.09 4.24
C VAL A 28 -0.39 3.24 4.70
N ILE A 29 -1.63 3.28 4.23
CA ILE A 29 -2.64 4.28 4.58
C ILE A 29 -3.71 3.56 5.39
N ILE A 30 -3.95 3.99 6.62
CA ILE A 30 -4.95 3.39 7.51
C ILE A 30 -6.00 4.42 7.85
N PHE A 31 -7.25 4.16 7.47
CA PHE A 31 -8.44 4.90 7.88
C PHE A 31 -9.11 4.13 9.01
N ILE A 32 -9.26 4.74 10.18
CA ILE A 32 -10.02 4.15 11.29
C ILE A 32 -11.24 5.03 11.55
N SER A 33 -12.40 4.41 11.51
CA SER A 33 -13.69 5.00 11.87
C SER A 33 -14.29 4.23 13.04
N ILE A 34 -14.92 4.96 13.96
CA ILE A 34 -15.69 4.37 15.06
C ILE A 34 -17.15 4.81 14.90
N GLU A 35 -18.03 3.86 14.60
CA GLU A 35 -19.47 4.09 14.47
C GLU A 35 -20.26 3.19 15.42
N LYS A 36 -21.02 3.78 16.34
CA LYS A 36 -22.01 3.08 17.20
C LYS A 36 -21.49 1.76 17.82
N LYS A 37 -20.28 1.78 18.40
CA LYS A 37 -19.52 0.66 19.01
C LYS A 37 -18.79 -0.28 18.03
N HIS A 38 -18.90 -0.08 16.72
CA HIS A 38 -18.13 -0.80 15.72
C HIS A 38 -16.89 0.01 15.34
N ILE A 39 -15.73 -0.65 15.33
CA ILE A 39 -14.50 -0.12 14.75
C ILE A 39 -14.42 -0.66 13.33
N ILE A 40 -14.32 0.26 12.37
CA ILE A 40 -14.12 -0.02 10.96
C ILE A 40 -12.73 0.50 10.61
N ALA A 41 -11.84 -0.36 10.13
CA ALA A 41 -10.56 0.07 9.61
C ALA A 41 -10.42 -0.29 8.13
N LEU A 42 -9.94 0.66 7.34
CA LEU A 42 -9.63 0.52 5.92
C LEU A 42 -8.14 0.72 5.75
N ILE A 43 -7.42 -0.32 5.37
CA ILE A 43 -5.96 -0.33 5.22
C ILE A 43 -5.66 -0.44 3.73
N TYR A 44 -4.98 0.54 3.17
CA TYR A 44 -4.45 0.50 1.81
C TYR A 44 -2.93 0.36 1.87
N ILE A 45 -2.41 -0.61 1.15
CA ILE A 45 -0.97 -0.81 0.96
C ILE A 45 -0.67 -0.53 -0.50
N VAL A 46 0.19 0.47 -0.73
CA VAL A 46 0.67 0.82 -2.06
C VAL A 46 2.17 0.60 -2.07
N TYR A 47 2.68 -0.26 -2.94
CA TYR A 47 4.12 -0.45 -3.06
C TYR A 47 4.61 -0.30 -4.48
N LEU A 48 5.75 0.38 -4.58
CA LEU A 48 6.50 0.61 -5.80
C LEU A 48 7.64 -0.40 -5.85
N ARG A 49 7.64 -1.24 -6.88
CA ARG A 49 8.74 -2.16 -7.15
C ARG A 49 9.29 -1.91 -8.55
N ARG A 50 10.60 -1.76 -8.65
CA ARG A 50 11.29 -1.78 -9.94
C ARG A 50 11.63 -3.24 -10.31
N SER A 51 11.16 -3.67 -11.47
CA SER A 51 11.45 -4.98 -12.05
C SER A 51 12.90 -5.04 -12.55
N SER A 52 13.42 -6.27 -12.76
CA SER A 52 14.72 -6.51 -13.37
C SER A 52 14.88 -5.88 -14.76
N GLN A 53 13.76 -5.63 -15.45
CA GLN A 53 13.70 -4.91 -16.73
C GLN A 53 13.60 -3.38 -16.59
N GLN A 54 13.95 -2.82 -15.43
CA GLN A 54 13.81 -1.40 -15.07
C GLN A 54 12.38 -0.84 -15.07
N LYS A 55 11.37 -1.67 -15.30
CA LYS A 55 9.95 -1.29 -15.25
C LYS A 55 9.52 -0.98 -13.82
N THR A 56 8.84 0.13 -13.59
CA THR A 56 8.27 0.46 -12.28
C THR A 56 6.82 0.00 -12.24
N ILE A 57 6.51 -0.90 -11.32
CA ILE A 57 5.16 -1.43 -11.12
C ILE A 57 4.63 -0.90 -9.80
N ILE A 58 3.43 -0.32 -9.82
CA ILE A 58 2.66 0.00 -8.63
C ILE A 58 1.71 -1.16 -8.34
N TYR A 59 1.72 -1.63 -7.11
CA TYR A 59 0.74 -2.57 -6.62
C TYR A 59 -0.14 -1.90 -5.57
N PHE A 60 -1.44 -2.15 -5.67
CA PHE A 60 -2.46 -1.68 -4.73
C PHE A 60 -3.11 -2.88 -4.06
N GLU A 61 -3.02 -2.93 -2.74
CA GLU A 61 -3.72 -3.89 -1.89
C GLU A 61 -4.60 -3.12 -0.90
N GLY A 62 -5.80 -3.64 -0.66
CA GLY A 62 -6.74 -3.06 0.28
C GLY A 62 -7.25 -4.12 1.24
N TYR A 63 -7.39 -3.77 2.51
CA TYR A 63 -7.98 -4.60 3.54
C TYR A 63 -9.03 -3.80 4.31
N THR A 64 -10.16 -4.43 4.58
CA THR A 64 -11.19 -3.87 5.47
C THR A 64 -11.30 -4.75 6.70
N LEU A 65 -11.13 -4.14 7.87
CA LEU A 65 -11.41 -4.76 9.17
C LEU A 65 -12.75 -4.23 9.69
N PHE A 66 -13.70 -5.14 9.87
CA PHE A 66 -15.02 -4.82 10.40
C PHE A 66 -15.41 -5.86 11.45
N GLY A 67 -15.62 -5.44 12.70
CA GLY A 67 -16.15 -6.31 13.76
C GLY A 67 -15.32 -7.58 14.03
N GLY A 68 -14.00 -7.53 13.83
CA GLY A 68 -13.10 -8.68 14.01
C GLY A 68 -12.88 -9.53 12.75
N HIS A 69 -13.57 -9.25 11.64
CA HIS A 69 -13.36 -9.90 10.35
C HIS A 69 -12.44 -9.07 9.45
N CYS A 70 -11.55 -9.74 8.72
CA CYS A 70 -10.65 -9.13 7.75
C CYS A 70 -11.02 -9.57 6.33
N PHE A 71 -11.27 -8.61 5.43
CA PHE A 71 -11.53 -8.86 4.02
C PHE A 71 -10.42 -8.23 3.19
N SER A 72 -9.82 -8.98 2.27
CA SER A 72 -8.81 -8.49 1.33
C SER A 72 -9.40 -8.30 -0.06
N PHE A 73 -8.99 -7.24 -0.74
CA PHE A 73 -9.25 -7.06 -2.18
C PHE A 73 -8.08 -7.61 -2.99
N LEU A 74 -8.35 -8.09 -4.20
CA LEU A 74 -7.32 -8.65 -5.08
C LEU A 74 -6.26 -7.58 -5.40
N PRO A 75 -4.95 -7.88 -5.26
CA PRO A 75 -3.90 -6.94 -5.64
C PRO A 75 -4.01 -6.57 -7.11
N LEU A 76 -4.10 -5.27 -7.40
CA LEU A 76 -4.01 -4.76 -8.77
C LEU A 76 -2.62 -4.18 -8.99
N GLY A 77 -1.90 -4.74 -9.96
CA GLY A 77 -0.60 -4.26 -10.40
C GLY A 77 -0.72 -3.48 -11.71
N TYR A 78 -0.21 -2.25 -11.75
CA TYR A 78 -0.13 -1.44 -12.96
C TYR A 78 1.31 -1.04 -13.26
N ASP A 79 1.75 -1.29 -14.50
CA ASP A 79 3.06 -0.85 -14.99
C ASP A 79 3.01 0.63 -15.36
N ILE A 80 3.66 1.48 -14.57
CA ILE A 80 3.70 2.93 -14.82
C ILE A 80 4.84 3.35 -15.75
N SER A 81 5.64 2.41 -16.26
CA SER A 81 6.79 2.72 -17.12
C SER A 81 6.40 3.43 -18.42
N ALA A 82 5.16 3.27 -18.88
CA ALA A 82 4.62 3.91 -20.08
C ALA A 82 4.04 5.32 -19.83
N THR A 83 3.86 5.74 -18.58
CA THR A 83 3.18 7.01 -18.23
C THR A 83 4.06 8.26 -18.36
N GLY A 84 5.34 8.12 -18.73
CA GLY A 84 6.25 9.25 -18.96
C GLY A 84 6.71 9.99 -17.71
N TYR A 85 6.23 9.60 -16.51
CA TYR A 85 6.74 10.07 -15.23
C TYR A 85 8.16 9.53 -15.01
N LYS A 86 9.16 10.41 -15.12
CA LYS A 86 10.55 10.14 -14.69
C LYS A 86 10.70 10.36 -13.19
#